data_AF-A0A0R2HK02-F1
#
_entry.id   AF-A0A0R2HK02-F1
#
_cell.length_a   1.000
_cell.length_b   1.000
_cell.length_c   1.000
_cell.angle_alpha   90.00
_cell.angle_beta   90.00
_cell.angle_gamma   90.00
#
_symmetry.space_group_name_H-M   'P 1'
#
loop_
_entity.id
_entity.type
_entity.pdbx_description
1 polymer ?
#
loop_
_entity_poly.entity_id
_entity_poly.type
_entity_poly.pdbx_seq_one_letter_code
_entity_poly.pdbx_strand_id
1 'polypeptide(L)' 'MRFGNFSNRDYRIALDTETQLFWASEKNDPSIKASGVTITEALDKLNEKTNGLVQQQYAN' A
#
# COMPACT_ATOMS: atom_id res chain seq x y z
N MET A 1 9.22 25.98 10.89
CA MET A 1 8.55 24.66 10.76
C MET A 1 9.24 23.91 9.63
N ARG A 2 9.85 22.74 9.89
CA ARG A 2 10.34 21.86 8.82
C ARG A 2 9.20 20.91 8.49
N PHE A 3 8.56 21.09 7.34
CA PHE A 3 7.61 20.11 6.84
C PHE A 3 8.41 18.85 6.51
N GLY A 4 8.13 17.76 7.22
CA GLY A 4 8.72 16.46 6.94
C GLY A 4 8.46 16.10 5.47
N ASN A 5 9.38 15.38 4.85
CA ASN A 5 9.26 14.95 3.47
C ASN A 5 8.11 13.91 3.40
N PHE A 6 6.88 14.37 3.25
CA PHE A 6 5.72 13.48 3.12
C PHE A 6 5.86 12.76 1.78
N SER A 7 6.04 11.44 1.82
CA SER A 7 6.04 10.65 0.58
C SER A 7 4.69 10.83 -0.08
N ASN A 8 4.68 11.37 -1.29
CA ASN A 8 3.48 11.63 -2.09
C ASN A 8 2.94 10.32 -2.71
N ARG A 9 2.73 9.30 -1.87
CA ARG A 9 2.16 8.01 -2.29
C ARG A 9 0.65 8.06 -2.06
N ASP A 10 -0.07 8.15 -3.17
CA ASP A 10 -1.52 8.09 -3.21
C ASP A 10 -2.00 6.63 -3.20
N TYR A 11 -2.76 6.24 -2.19
CA TYR A 11 -3.36 4.91 -2.09
C TYR A 11 -4.87 4.96 -2.33
N ARG A 12 -5.40 3.89 -2.93
CA ARG A 12 -6.84 3.62 -2.99
C ARG A 12 -7.20 2.62 -1.90
N ILE A 13 -8.21 2.96 -1.09
CA ILE A 13 -8.71 2.13 0.00
C ILE A 13 -10.17 1.79 -0.27
N ALA A 14 -10.52 0.52 -0.12
CA ALA A 14 -11.89 0.03 -0.19
C ALA A 14 -12.17 -0.92 0.98
N LEU A 15 -13.39 -0.89 1.51
CA LEU A 15 -13.86 -1.88 2.47
C LEU A 15 -14.65 -2.95 1.70
N ASP A 16 -14.19 -4.19 1.78
CA ASP A 16 -14.95 -5.34 1.32
C ASP A 16 -15.94 -5.74 2.42
N THR A 17 -17.24 -5.59 2.15
CA THR A 17 -18.30 -5.85 3.12
C THR A 17 -18.62 -7.34 3.29
N GLU A 18 -18.21 -8.19 2.36
CA GLU A 18 -18.42 -9.64 2.47
C GLU A 18 -17.39 -10.27 3.41
N THR A 19 -16.13 -9.86 3.26
CA THR A 19 -15.02 -10.38 4.07
C THR A 19 -14.69 -9.50 5.29
N GLN A 20 -15.28 -8.29 5.36
CA GLN A 20 -14.99 -7.27 6.38
C GLN A 20 -13.51 -6.85 6.41
N LEU A 21 -12.85 -6.89 5.26
CA LEU A 21 -11.44 -6.53 5.12
C LEU A 21 -11.27 -5.21 4.39
N PHE A 22 -10.31 -4.42 4.84
CA PHE A 22 -9.82 -3.26 4.10
C PHE A 22 -8.83 -3.72 3.04
N TRP A 23 -9.05 -3.26 1.81
CA TRP A 23 -8.16 -3.43 0.68
C TRP A 23 -7.48 -2.11 0.38
N ALA A 24 -6.15 -2.13 0.35
CA ALA A 24 -5.32 -1.01 -0.08
C ALA A 24 -4.62 -1.36 -1.41
N SER A 25 -4.55 -0.40 -2.32
CA SER A 25 -3.86 -0.54 -3.61
C SER A 25 -3.15 0.75 -4.01
N GLU A 26 -2.09 0.62 -4.81
CA GLU A 26 -1.42 1.76 -5.42
C GLU A 26 -2.33 2.42 -6.46
N LYS A 27 -2.38 3.76 -6.48
CA LYS A 27 -3.22 4.50 -7.45
C LYS A 27 -2.77 4.27 -8.89
N ASN A 28 -1.46 4.15 -9.10
CA ASN A 28 -0.84 4.02 -10.42
C ASN A 28 -0.75 2.56 -10.90
N ASP A 29 -0.70 1.60 -9.98
CA ASP A 29 -0.69 0.17 -10.30
C ASP A 29 -1.63 -0.62 -9.36
N PRO A 30 -2.91 -0.77 -9.74
CA PRO A 30 -3.90 -1.51 -8.94
C PRO A 30 -3.57 -3.00 -8.76
N SER A 31 -2.60 -3.54 -9.52
CA SER A 31 -2.14 -4.93 -9.38
C SER A 31 -1.38 -5.13 -8.07
N ILE A 32 -0.74 -4.07 -7.57
CA ILE A 32 -0.11 -4.04 -6.26
C ILE A 32 -1.17 -3.69 -5.23
N LYS A 33 -1.68 -4.72 -4.56
CA LYS A 33 -2.70 -4.61 -3.52
C LYS A 33 -2.43 -5.51 -2.32
N ALA A 34 -2.94 -5.09 -1.17
CA ALA A 34 -2.89 -5.82 0.08
C ALA A 34 -4.19 -5.65 0.87
N SER A 35 -4.48 -6.60 1.75
CA SER A 35 -5.65 -6.55 2.63
C SER A 35 -5.28 -6.68 4.11
N GLY A 36 -6.11 -6.07 4.96
CA GLY A 36 -5.95 -6.09 6.41
C GLY A 36 -7.29 -5.90 7.11
N VAL A 37 -7.35 -6.25 8.39
CA VAL A 37 -8.53 -6.02 9.24
C VAL A 37 -8.68 -4.53 9.56
N THR A 38 -7.58 -3.78 9.47
CA THR A 38 -7.56 -2.32 9.60
C THR A 38 -6.91 -1.67 8.38
N ILE A 39 -7.20 -0.37 8.18
CA ILE A 39 -6.58 0.42 7.10
C ILE A 39 -5.06 0.43 7.24
N THR A 40 -4.54 0.63 8.45
CA THR A 40 -3.09 0.66 8.71
C THR A 40 -2.44 -0.65 8.33
N GLU A 41 -3.03 -1.79 8.73
CA GLU A 41 -2.51 -3.11 8.39
C GLU A 41 -2.50 -3.35 6.87
N ALA A 42 -3.54 -2.91 6.16
CA ALA A 42 -3.58 -3.01 4.71
C ALA A 42 -2.49 -2.15 4.05
N LEU A 43 -2.22 -0.95 4.58
CA LEU A 43 -1.17 -0.05 4.08
C LEU A 43 0.24 -0.56 4.41
N ASP A 44 0.47 -1.11 5.60
CA ASP A 44 1.77 -1.66 5.98
C ASP A 44 2.15 -2.83 5.08
N LYS A 45 1.22 -3.77 4.86
CA LYS A 45 1.41 -4.89 3.93
C LYS A 45 1.60 -4.42 2.48
N LEU A 46 0.91 -3.35 2.08
CA LEU A 46 1.08 -2.76 0.75
C LEU A 46 2.48 -2.15 0.60
N ASN A 47 2.96 -1.45 1.63
CA ASN A 47 4.28 -0.86 1.68
C ASN A 47 5.38 -1.93 1.68
N GLU A 48 5.21 -3.03 2.41
CA GLU A 48 6.14 -4.17 2.38
C GLU A 48 6.25 -4.78 0.98
N LYS A 49 5.10 -5.00 0.31
CA LYS A 49 5.09 -5.50 -1.07
C LYS A 49 5.77 -4.54 -2.03
N THR A 50 5.48 -3.25 -1.90
CA THR A 50 6.03 -2.22 -2.79
C THR A 50 7.53 -2.03 -2.56
N ASN A 51 7.98 -1.98 -1.31
CA ASN A 51 9.40 -1.85 -0.98
C ASN A 51 10.18 -3.14 -1.31
N GLY A 52 9.56 -4.31 -1.18
CA GLY A 52 10.13 -5.59 -1.64
C GLY A 52 10.28 -5.66 -3.17
N LEU A 53 9.32 -5.12 -3.93
CA LEU A 53 9.41 -4.98 -5.38
C LEU A 53 10.51 -3.99 -5.80
N VAL A 54 10.68 -2.89 -5.06
CA VAL A 54 11.75 -1.92 -5.30
C VAL A 54 13.13 -2.59 -5.16
N GLN A 55 13.33 -3.51 -4.20
CA GLN A 55 14.63 -4.19 -4.06
C GLN A 55 14.92 -5.24 -5.16
N GLN A 56 13.89 -5.81 -5.79
CA GLN A 56 14.09 -6.77 -6.89
C GLN A 56 14.42 -6.10 -8.23
N GLN A 57 14.10 -4.82 -8.40
CA GLN A 57 14.37 -4.08 -9.65
C GLN A 57 15.82 -3.58 -9.79
N TYR A 58 16.64 -3.63 -8.74
CA TYR A 58 18.06 -3.23 -8.79
C TYR A 58 19.03 -4.43 -8.69
N ALA A 59 18.55 -5.66 -8.82
CA ALA A 59 19.34 -6.89 -8.69
C ALA A 59 19.63 -7.59 -10.03
N ASN A 60 19.68 -6.85 -11.14
CA ASN A 60 20.14 -7.34 -12.44
C ASN A 60 21.27 -6.48 -12.99
#